data_AF-A0A317KFK1-F1
#
_entry.id   AF-A0A317KFK1-F1
#
_cell.length_a   1.000
_cell.length_b   1.000
_cell.length_c   1.000
_cell.angle_alpha   90.00
_cell.angle_beta   90.00
_cell.angle_gamma   90.00
#
_symmetry.space_group_name_H-M   'P 1'
#
loop_
_entity.id
_entity.type
_entity.pdbx_description
1 polymer ?
#
loop_
_entity_poly.entity_id
_entity_poly.type
_entity_poly.pdbx_seq_one_letter_code
_entity_poly.pdbx_strand_id
1 'polypeptide(L)'
;MRLLRRRRHLNRSECRAIIGAAATLASMFDITWRVADNAPRLGVVMLADGLVEARRDGRTFLLPKAARGWFDLSFDIPDTAYALALVLVWSVAAARTADGDASNGDRVPVAMWHLRHLLPRSAHRALADIEDAFRQFDAPAPTDAQVG
;
A
#
# COMPACT_ATOMS: atom_id res chain seq x y z
N MET A 1 23.60 19.44 4.80
CA MET A 1 22.55 19.96 3.90
C MET A 1 21.72 18.79 3.38
N ARG A 2 20.49 18.60 3.86
CA ARG A 2 19.56 17.61 3.29
C ARG A 2 19.02 18.18 1.98
N LEU A 3 19.45 17.62 0.85
CA LEU A 3 18.81 17.89 -0.44
C LEU A 3 17.32 17.56 -0.28
N LEU A 4 16.46 18.58 -0.37
CA LEU A 4 15.02 18.40 -0.48
C LEU A 4 14.77 17.58 -1.76
N ARG A 5 14.66 16.25 -1.63
CA ARG A 5 14.25 15.39 -2.74
C ARG A 5 12.92 15.95 -3.24
N ARG A 6 12.90 16.45 -4.47
CA ARG A 6 11.70 16.98 -5.11
C ARG A 6 10.64 15.88 -5.06
N ARG A 7 9.51 16.17 -4.39
CA ARG A 7 8.38 15.23 -4.27
C ARG A 7 8.05 14.69 -5.66
N ARG A 8 8.13 13.37 -5.82
CA ARG A 8 7.98 12.74 -7.13
C ARG A 8 6.52 12.82 -7.57
N HIS A 9 6.31 13.14 -8.84
CA HIS A 9 4.98 13.30 -9.44
C HIS A 9 4.68 12.17 -10.42
N LEU A 10 3.57 11.46 -10.20
CA LEU A 10 3.04 10.43 -11.08
C LEU A 10 2.03 11.06 -12.04
N ASN A 11 2.20 10.79 -13.33
CA ASN A 11 1.33 11.33 -14.35
C ASN A 11 0.01 10.55 -14.46
N ARG A 12 -0.93 11.11 -15.24
CA ARG A 12 -2.28 10.55 -15.40
C ARG A 12 -2.30 9.09 -15.88
N SER A 13 -1.36 8.70 -16.75
CA SER A 13 -1.30 7.31 -17.24
C SER A 13 -0.83 6.34 -16.18
N GLU A 14 0.17 6.73 -15.37
CA GLU A 14 0.66 5.92 -14.25
C GLU A 14 -0.40 5.80 -13.16
N CYS A 15 -1.07 6.91 -12.84
CA CYS A 15 -2.19 6.95 -11.91
C CYS A 15 -3.30 5.96 -12.30
N ARG A 16 -3.72 5.96 -13.57
CA ARG A 16 -4.75 5.03 -14.07
C ARG A 16 -4.28 3.59 -14.02
N ALA A 17 -3.02 3.32 -14.38
CA ALA A 17 -2.45 1.98 -14.31
C ALA A 17 -2.45 1.44 -12.87
N ILE A 18 -2.08 2.26 -11.89
CA ILE A 18 -2.09 1.88 -10.47
C ILE A 18 -3.51 1.64 -9.96
N ILE A 19 -4.46 2.51 -10.31
CA ILE A 19 -5.89 2.30 -9.96
C ILE A 19 -6.40 0.98 -10.57
N GLY A 20 -6.08 0.73 -11.84
CA GLY A 20 -6.41 -0.52 -12.51
C GLY A 20 -5.78 -1.74 -11.83
N ALA A 21 -4.51 -1.67 -11.47
CA ALA A 21 -3.82 -2.75 -10.74
C ALA A 21 -4.48 -3.02 -9.38
N ALA A 22 -4.83 -1.97 -8.61
CA ALA A 22 -5.51 -2.12 -7.34
C ALA A 22 -6.92 -2.72 -7.50
N ALA A 23 -7.67 -2.33 -8.54
CA ALA A 23 -8.97 -2.91 -8.85
C ALA A 23 -8.86 -4.39 -9.24
N THR A 24 -7.89 -4.75 -10.09
CA THR A 24 -7.61 -6.14 -10.46
C THR A 24 -7.22 -6.97 -9.25
N LEU A 25 -6.33 -6.46 -8.39
CA LEU A 25 -5.94 -7.11 -7.15
C LEU A 25 -7.15 -7.32 -6.23
N ALA A 26 -7.98 -6.28 -6.05
CA ALA A 26 -9.20 -6.39 -5.25
C ALA A 26 -10.14 -7.47 -5.79
N SER A 27 -10.32 -7.54 -7.10
CA SER A 27 -11.13 -8.59 -7.75
C SER A 27 -10.53 -9.99 -7.59
N MET A 28 -9.20 -10.14 -7.73
CA MET A 28 -8.53 -11.45 -7.60
C MET A 28 -8.66 -12.06 -6.21
N PHE A 29 -8.73 -11.21 -5.17
CA PHE A 29 -8.78 -11.64 -3.77
C PHE A 29 -10.14 -11.41 -3.09
N ASP A 30 -11.19 -11.14 -3.87
CA ASP A 30 -12.56 -10.89 -3.39
C ASP A 30 -12.64 -9.80 -2.31
N ILE A 31 -12.00 -8.66 -2.58
CA ILE A 31 -11.93 -7.52 -1.67
C ILE A 31 -12.91 -6.46 -2.12
N THR A 32 -14.02 -6.34 -1.40
CA THR A 32 -14.89 -5.16 -1.50
C THR A 32 -14.36 -4.07 -0.56
N TRP A 33 -14.11 -2.86 -1.06
CA TRP A 33 -13.57 -1.78 -0.23
C TRP A 33 -14.13 -0.41 -0.61
N ARG A 34 -14.09 0.53 0.34
CA ARG A 34 -14.39 1.95 0.09
C ARG A 34 -13.60 2.85 1.02
N VAL A 35 -13.48 4.12 0.65
CA VAL A 35 -12.93 5.17 1.52
C VAL A 35 -14.05 5.72 2.41
N ALA A 36 -13.80 5.85 3.72
CA ALA A 36 -14.79 6.35 4.66
C ALA A 36 -14.21 7.40 5.63
N ASP A 37 -15.01 8.43 5.94
CA ASP A 37 -14.68 9.49 6.90
C ASP A 37 -14.68 9.02 8.35
N ASN A 38 -15.57 8.09 8.67
CA ASN A 38 -15.76 7.53 10.00
C ASN A 38 -14.95 6.26 10.25
N ALA A 39 -14.06 5.87 9.33
CA ALA A 39 -13.16 4.76 9.58
C ALA A 39 -12.20 5.12 10.72
N PRO A 40 -12.00 4.24 11.71
CA PRO A 40 -11.04 4.47 12.77
C PRO A 40 -9.65 4.70 12.16
N ARG A 41 -8.91 5.66 12.73
CA ARG A 41 -7.53 5.96 12.32
C ARG A 41 -6.60 4.86 12.85
N LEU A 42 -6.60 3.75 12.15
CA LEU A 42 -5.80 2.58 12.45
C LEU A 42 -4.46 2.66 11.72
N GLY A 43 -3.41 2.10 12.35
CA GLY A 43 -2.14 1.86 11.66
C GLY A 43 -2.28 0.78 10.59
N VAL A 44 -1.32 0.72 9.66
CA VAL A 44 -1.34 -0.21 8.51
C VAL A 44 -1.51 -1.67 8.94
N VAL A 45 -0.89 -2.09 10.05
CA VAL A 45 -1.00 -3.46 10.57
C VAL A 45 -2.43 -3.79 11.03
N MET A 46 -3.06 -2.90 11.80
CA MET A 46 -4.44 -3.09 12.24
C MET A 46 -5.44 -3.04 11.08
N LEU A 47 -5.16 -2.24 10.04
CA LEU A 47 -5.94 -2.23 8.81
C LEU A 47 -5.80 -3.55 8.04
N ALA A 48 -4.62 -4.19 8.10
CA ALA A 48 -4.41 -5.49 7.51
C ALA A 48 -5.25 -6.58 8.22
N ASP A 49 -5.29 -6.56 9.56
CA ASP A 49 -6.19 -7.44 10.33
C ASP A 49 -7.66 -7.20 9.96
N GLY A 50 -8.08 -5.93 9.93
CA GLY A 50 -9.44 -5.56 9.53
C GLY A 50 -9.80 -5.93 8.09
N LEU A 51 -8.82 -5.94 7.17
CA LEU A 51 -9.01 -6.43 5.80
C LEU A 51 -9.25 -7.94 5.78
N VAL A 52 -8.47 -8.71 6.55
CA VAL A 52 -8.65 -10.16 6.67
C VAL A 52 -10.03 -10.49 7.24
N GLU A 53 -10.45 -9.81 8.30
CA GLU A 53 -11.78 -9.96 8.89
C GLU A 53 -12.89 -9.59 7.91
N ALA A 54 -12.78 -8.44 7.25
CA ALA A 54 -13.78 -8.00 6.28
C ALA A 54 -13.94 -9.01 5.14
N ARG A 55 -12.83 -9.56 4.62
CA ARG A 55 -12.86 -10.61 3.60
C ARG A 55 -13.52 -11.89 4.12
N ARG A 56 -13.14 -12.34 5.33
CA ARG A 56 -13.69 -13.57 5.93
C ARG A 56 -15.21 -13.47 6.10
N ASP A 57 -15.69 -12.30 6.47
CA ASP A 57 -17.10 -12.07 6.76
C ASP A 57 -17.90 -11.55 5.53
N GLY A 58 -17.27 -11.44 4.35
CA GLY A 58 -17.92 -10.91 3.14
C GLY A 58 -18.34 -9.44 3.24
N ARG A 59 -17.66 -8.65 4.09
CA ARG A 59 -17.98 -7.25 4.38
C ARG A 59 -17.11 -6.29 3.57
N THR A 60 -17.60 -5.06 3.41
CA THR A 60 -16.81 -3.98 2.81
C THR A 60 -15.70 -3.51 3.77
N PHE A 61 -14.46 -3.64 3.34
CA PHE A 61 -13.30 -3.04 4.02
C PHE A 61 -13.33 -1.51 3.93
N LEU A 62 -13.06 -0.83 5.04
CA LEU A 62 -13.06 0.63 5.11
C LEU A 62 -11.65 1.18 5.21
N LEU A 63 -11.21 1.87 4.16
CA LEU A 63 -9.95 2.58 4.16
C LEU A 63 -10.16 4.01 4.72
N PRO A 64 -9.34 4.48 5.68
CA PRO A 64 -9.50 5.82 6.23
C PRO A 64 -9.09 6.89 5.22
N LYS A 65 -9.81 8.03 5.18
CA LYS A 65 -9.44 9.16 4.30
C LYS A 65 -8.01 9.68 4.51
N ALA A 66 -7.48 9.53 5.73
CA ALA A 66 -6.11 9.89 6.07
C ALA A 66 -5.05 9.12 5.24
N ALA A 67 -5.41 7.96 4.68
CA ALA A 67 -4.52 7.16 3.84
C ALA A 67 -4.03 7.89 2.58
N ARG A 68 -4.74 8.94 2.15
CA ARG A 68 -4.30 9.81 1.04
C ARG A 68 -2.95 10.48 1.30
N GLY A 69 -2.61 10.72 2.56
CA GLY A 69 -1.38 11.39 2.98
C GLY A 69 -0.23 10.46 3.35
N TRP A 70 -0.38 9.14 3.18
CA TRP A 70 0.62 8.17 3.61
C TRP A 70 1.90 8.17 2.79
N PHE A 71 1.82 8.58 1.52
CA PHE A 71 2.94 8.53 0.60
C PHE A 71 3.43 9.94 0.27
N ASP A 72 4.73 10.15 0.36
CA ASP A 72 5.38 11.38 -0.14
C ASP A 72 5.51 11.37 -1.67
N LEU A 73 4.36 11.24 -2.34
CA LEU A 73 4.18 11.23 -3.78
C LEU A 73 3.11 12.26 -4.15
N SER A 74 3.24 12.86 -5.33
CA SER A 74 2.21 13.70 -5.96
C SER A 74 1.59 12.95 -7.14
N PHE A 75 0.33 13.22 -7.44
CA PHE A 75 -0.45 12.46 -8.41
C PHE A 75 -1.31 13.39 -9.25
N ASP A 76 -1.38 13.17 -10.57
CA ASP A 76 -2.38 13.81 -11.44
C ASP A 76 -3.81 13.41 -11.06
N ILE A 77 -3.99 12.19 -10.54
CA ILE A 77 -5.27 11.69 -10.01
C ILE A 77 -5.09 11.45 -8.51
N PRO A 78 -5.65 12.31 -7.64
CA PRO A 78 -5.37 12.22 -6.21
C PRO A 78 -5.81 10.91 -5.55
N ASP A 79 -6.85 10.26 -6.07
CA ASP A 79 -7.36 8.99 -5.55
C ASP A 79 -6.40 7.81 -5.76
N THR A 80 -5.37 7.96 -6.59
CA THR A 80 -4.29 6.97 -6.73
C THR A 80 -3.61 6.67 -5.40
N ALA A 81 -3.54 7.63 -4.47
CA ALA A 81 -3.01 7.40 -3.13
C ALA A 81 -3.81 6.32 -2.37
N TYR A 82 -5.14 6.28 -2.50
CA TYR A 82 -5.96 5.26 -1.87
C TYR A 82 -5.76 3.88 -2.48
N ALA A 83 -5.57 3.81 -3.80
CA ALA A 83 -5.22 2.57 -4.49
C ALA A 83 -3.88 2.00 -3.99
N LEU A 84 -2.85 2.84 -3.85
CA LEU A 84 -1.57 2.42 -3.26
C LEU A 84 -1.70 2.00 -1.80
N ALA A 85 -2.53 2.70 -1.01
CA ALA A 85 -2.78 2.35 0.38
C ALA A 85 -3.46 0.99 0.51
N LEU A 86 -4.43 0.68 -0.35
CA LEU A 86 -5.03 -0.66 -0.42
C LEU A 86 -3.98 -1.73 -0.72
N VAL A 87 -3.14 -1.52 -1.74
CA VAL A 87 -2.07 -2.47 -2.11
C VAL A 87 -1.14 -2.70 -0.92
N LEU A 88 -0.70 -1.64 -0.24
CA LEU A 88 0.15 -1.74 0.95
C LEU A 88 -0.52 -2.55 2.07
N VAL A 89 -1.76 -2.22 2.44
CA VAL A 89 -2.50 -2.92 3.50
C VAL A 89 -2.69 -4.39 3.16
N TRP A 90 -3.05 -4.68 1.91
CA TRP A 90 -3.19 -6.06 1.43
C TRP A 90 -1.85 -6.81 1.50
N SER A 91 -0.74 -6.19 1.09
CA SER A 91 0.57 -6.86 1.15
C SER A 91 1.02 -7.13 2.58
N VAL A 92 0.67 -6.26 3.53
CA VAL A 92 0.90 -6.53 4.96
C VAL A 92 0.04 -7.70 5.45
N ALA A 93 -1.21 -7.81 5.00
CA ALA A 93 -2.07 -8.95 5.34
C ALA A 93 -1.53 -10.26 4.75
N ALA A 94 -1.14 -10.24 3.47
CA ALA A 94 -0.64 -11.41 2.74
C ALA A 94 0.73 -11.89 3.26
N ALA A 95 1.63 -10.99 3.65
CA ALA A 95 2.93 -11.36 4.22
C ALA A 95 2.83 -12.00 5.61
N ARG A 96 1.65 -11.99 6.25
CA ARG A 96 1.41 -12.60 7.57
C ARG A 96 0.75 -13.97 7.49
N THR A 97 0.25 -14.39 6.32
CA THR A 97 -0.33 -15.73 6.12
C THR A 97 0.77 -16.71 5.74
N ALA A 98 1.02 -17.70 6.61
CA ALA A 98 2.18 -18.60 6.64
C ALA A 98 2.30 -19.61 5.47
N ASP A 99 1.60 -19.44 4.35
CA ASP A 99 1.61 -20.38 3.22
C ASP A 99 2.64 -20.04 2.11
N GLY A 100 3.51 -19.06 2.36
CA GLY A 100 4.63 -18.76 1.47
C GLY A 100 5.92 -18.77 2.26
N ASP A 101 6.91 -19.51 1.77
CA ASP A 101 8.31 -19.62 2.23
C ASP A 101 9.09 -18.27 2.21
N ALA A 102 8.37 -17.14 2.23
CA ALA A 102 8.91 -15.82 2.48
C ALA A 102 9.09 -15.68 4.00
N SER A 103 10.33 -15.49 4.44
CA SER A 103 10.67 -15.14 5.81
C SER A 103 9.67 -14.10 6.35
N ASN A 104 9.09 -14.33 7.54
CA ASN A 104 8.25 -13.37 8.25
C ASN A 104 8.77 -11.93 8.03
N GLY A 105 8.12 -11.11 7.20
CA GLY A 105 8.47 -9.69 7.12
C GLY A 105 8.36 -8.99 5.77
N ASP A 106 8.48 -9.67 4.63
CA ASP A 106 8.75 -8.98 3.36
C ASP A 106 7.49 -8.52 2.59
N ARG A 107 6.69 -7.66 3.22
CA ARG A 107 5.48 -7.03 2.62
C ARG A 107 5.78 -6.15 1.40
N VAL A 108 6.92 -5.46 1.37
CA VAL A 108 7.28 -4.58 0.24
C VAL A 108 7.60 -5.41 -1.00
N PRO A 109 8.45 -6.46 -0.94
CA PRO A 109 8.62 -7.39 -2.05
C PRO A 109 7.32 -7.99 -2.59
N VAL A 110 6.38 -8.38 -1.71
CA VAL A 110 5.05 -8.88 -2.11
C VAL A 110 4.26 -7.83 -2.89
N ALA A 111 4.19 -6.60 -2.38
CA ALA A 111 3.51 -5.49 -3.06
C ALA A 111 4.11 -5.21 -4.44
N MET A 112 5.45 -5.15 -4.49
CA MET A 112 6.18 -4.85 -5.71
C MET A 112 6.10 -6.00 -6.72
N TRP A 113 6.04 -7.25 -6.28
CA TRP A 113 5.81 -8.40 -7.15
C TRP A 113 4.46 -8.27 -7.87
N HIS A 114 3.37 -7.99 -7.15
CA HIS A 114 2.05 -7.80 -7.77
C HIS A 114 2.03 -6.61 -8.72
N LEU A 115 2.59 -5.46 -8.32
CA LEU A 115 2.62 -4.28 -9.18
C LEU A 115 3.42 -4.50 -10.47
N ARG A 116 4.54 -5.24 -10.43
CA ARG A 116 5.30 -5.60 -11.64
C ARG A 116 4.47 -6.42 -12.63
N HIS A 117 3.61 -7.31 -12.14
CA HIS A 117 2.77 -8.18 -12.97
C HIS A 117 1.51 -7.47 -13.48
N LEU A 118 0.92 -6.59 -12.66
CA LEU A 118 -0.35 -5.94 -12.98
C LEU A 118 -0.18 -4.62 -13.74
N LEU A 119 0.93 -3.91 -13.55
CA LEU A 119 1.19 -2.67 -14.26
C LEU A 119 1.66 -2.94 -15.70
N PRO A 120 1.18 -2.17 -16.69
CA PRO A 120 1.76 -2.16 -18.02
C PRO A 120 3.20 -1.66 -17.96
N ARG A 121 4.07 -2.14 -18.87
CA ARG A 121 5.49 -1.75 -18.93
C ARG A 121 5.72 -0.24 -18.99
N SER A 122 4.80 0.51 -19.60
CA SER A 122 4.85 1.98 -19.67
C SER A 122 4.79 2.65 -18.29
N ALA A 123 4.23 1.99 -17.27
CA ALA A 123 4.14 2.48 -15.90
C ALA A 123 5.24 1.92 -14.98
N HIS A 124 6.11 1.02 -15.46
CA HIS A 124 7.16 0.39 -14.63
C HIS A 124 8.19 1.39 -14.11
N ARG A 125 8.37 2.53 -14.79
CA ARG A 125 9.24 3.61 -14.30
C ARG A 125 8.82 4.18 -12.95
N ALA A 126 7.55 4.05 -12.56
CA ALA A 126 7.04 4.47 -11.26
C ALA A 126 7.34 3.47 -10.14
N LEU A 127 7.75 2.22 -10.46
CA LEU A 127 7.94 1.17 -9.46
C LEU A 127 9.01 1.53 -8.42
N ALA A 128 10.12 2.15 -8.83
CA ALA A 128 11.17 2.55 -7.89
C ALA A 128 10.66 3.59 -6.89
N ASP A 129 9.87 4.56 -7.36
CA ASP A 129 9.29 5.61 -6.51
C ASP A 129 8.23 5.03 -5.55
N ILE A 130 7.44 4.06 -6.01
CA ILE A 130 6.45 3.34 -5.19
C ILE A 130 7.14 2.47 -4.14
N GLU A 131 8.21 1.78 -4.52
CA GLU A 131 8.99 0.93 -3.60
C GLU A 131 9.60 1.76 -2.47
N ASP A 132 10.21 2.90 -2.80
CA ASP A 132 10.73 3.86 -1.81
C ASP A 132 9.62 4.38 -0.89
N ALA A 133 8.41 4.61 -1.41
CA ALA A 133 7.27 5.02 -0.61
C ALA A 133 6.77 3.92 0.34
N PHE A 134 6.74 2.66 -0.10
CA PHE A 134 6.36 1.53 0.74
C PHE A 134 7.37 1.23 1.85
N ARG A 135 8.67 1.37 1.58
CA ARG A 135 9.74 1.16 2.58
C ARG A 135 9.64 2.09 3.79
N GLN A 136 8.95 3.24 3.69
CA GLN A 136 8.70 4.12 4.84
C GLN A 136 7.92 3.43 5.97
N PHE A 137 7.12 2.42 5.61
CA PHE A 137 6.34 1.61 6.55
C PHE A 137 7.08 0.35 7.01
N ASP A 138 8.28 0.13 6.49
CA ASP A 138 9.13 -1.03 6.75
C ASP A 138 10.36 -0.74 7.63
N ALA A 139 10.56 0.52 8.00
CA ALA A 139 11.62 0.89 8.90
C ALA A 139 11.44 0.18 10.25
N PRO A 140 12.47 -0.53 10.77
CA PRO A 140 12.43 -1.03 12.14
C PRO A 140 12.19 0.18 13.05
N ALA A 141 11.26 0.04 14.00
CA ALA A 141 11.14 1.01 15.07
C ALA A 141 12.55 1.25 15.63
N PRO A 142 13.03 2.50 15.76
CA PRO A 142 14.29 2.72 16.44
C PRO A 142 14.12 2.08 17.81
N THR A 143 14.94 1.06 18.09
CA THR A 143 15.11 0.54 19.44
C THR A 143 15.52 1.76 20.25
N ASP A 144 14.58 2.28 21.05
CA ASP A 144 14.93 3.17 22.15
C ASP A 144 15.86 2.34 23.04
N ALA A 145 17.15 2.46 22.77
CA ALA A 145 18.16 2.12 23.72
C ALA A 145 17.90 3.06 24.89
N GLN A 146 17.15 2.56 25.88
CA GLN A 146 17.22 3.07 27.25
C GLN A 146 18.70 3.02 27.64
N VAL A 147 19.38 4.16 27.48
CA VAL A 147 20.68 4.38 28.05
C VAL A 147 20.43 4.95 29.44
N GLY A 148 20.68 4.10 30.44
CA GLY A 148 21.20 4.48 31.78
C GLY A 148 20.28 5.26 32.69
#